data_AF-A0A432LBJ1-F1
#
_entry.id   AF-A0A432LBJ1-F1
#
_cell.length_a   1.000
_cell.length_b   1.000
_cell.length_c   1.000
_cell.angle_alpha   90.00
_cell.angle_beta   90.00
_cell.angle_gamma   90.00
#
_symmetry.space_group_name_H-M   'P 1'
#
loop_
_entity.id
_entity.type
_entity.pdbx_description
1 polymer ?
#
loop_
_entity_poly.entity_id
_entity_poly.type
_entity_poly.pdbx_seq_one_letter_code
_entity_poly.pdbx_strand_id
1 'polypeptide(L)'
;MITDLCEACKKNEINVVEMSDEPNQPYKLCNQCHDRLLKYSLRPIEWYNLAVVHSPNKFLLHDDFYEEDGEACQPEEDVVVTKNDKAPTLREVRNDLESLLDFSITRWFLEDDVIKALKKHDNQKILISVKSRFYGTENYELKSRMLEITADVLGTSASEWVRELWENYDQEYLYPLSWATASSIPVEEGLNNIFEKLKLVSEKELPIASFTCLYRFRSSNILDWMESTCIIFNDNWGRLASVCLPTWERMKSWLNKGRPLSLIALDTMANCVKGCGDIYVEQFSPKILGTDKIEVEQILNDYYQKDGVPRVKMKVSKILENKQEIFE
;
A
#
# COMPACT_ATOMS: atom_id res chain seq x y z
N MET A 1 -20.06 -20.34 13.68
CA MET A 1 -20.28 -21.80 13.57
C MET A 1 -18.97 -22.40 13.11
N ILE A 2 -18.43 -23.37 13.83
CA ILE A 2 -17.30 -24.18 13.31
C ILE A 2 -17.90 -24.98 12.15
N THR A 3 -17.47 -24.69 10.93
CA THR A 3 -17.88 -25.47 9.77
C THR A 3 -17.01 -26.72 9.75
N ASP A 4 -17.62 -27.90 9.90
CA ASP A 4 -16.92 -29.19 9.79
C ASP A 4 -16.55 -29.53 8.33
N LEU A 5 -16.66 -28.56 7.42
CA LEU A 5 -16.42 -28.69 6.00
C LEU A 5 -15.02 -28.20 5.64
N CYS A 6 -14.38 -28.90 4.71
CA CYS A 6 -13.12 -28.55 4.07
C CYS A 6 -13.15 -27.10 3.57
N GLU A 7 -12.17 -26.30 3.98
CA GLU A 7 -12.06 -24.88 3.64
C GLU A 7 -11.94 -24.68 2.13
N ALA A 8 -11.25 -25.57 1.42
CA ALA A 8 -11.05 -25.48 -0.03
C ALA A 8 -12.32 -25.79 -0.83
N CYS A 9 -12.92 -26.98 -0.66
CA CYS A 9 -14.07 -27.38 -1.49
C CYS A 9 -15.43 -26.95 -0.93
N LYS A 10 -15.50 -26.56 0.35
CA LYS A 10 -16.72 -26.21 1.10
C LYS A 10 -17.83 -27.27 1.03
N LYS A 11 -17.47 -28.54 0.80
CA LYS A 11 -18.41 -29.66 0.54
C LYS A 11 -18.14 -30.90 1.40
N ASN A 12 -16.90 -31.36 1.43
CA ASN A 12 -16.52 -32.58 2.13
C ASN A 12 -16.13 -32.27 3.58
N GLU A 13 -16.18 -33.27 4.47
CA GLU A 13 -15.72 -33.12 5.85
C GLU A 13 -14.21 -32.89 5.94
N ILE A 14 -13.77 -32.22 7.00
CA ILE A 14 -12.34 -32.05 7.30
C ILE A 14 -11.76 -33.39 7.76
N ASN A 15 -10.66 -33.82 7.12
CA ASN A 15 -9.92 -35.03 7.50
C ASN A 15 -8.46 -34.73 7.85
N VAL A 16 -7.92 -33.61 7.36
CA VAL A 16 -6.52 -33.23 7.49
C VAL A 16 -6.43 -31.80 7.98
N VAL A 17 -5.52 -31.56 8.91
CA VAL A 17 -5.08 -30.23 9.33
C VAL A 17 -3.63 -30.09 8.89
N GLU A 18 -3.39 -29.28 7.88
CA GLU A 18 -2.06 -29.04 7.31
C GLU A 18 -1.50 -27.72 7.87
N MET A 19 -0.27 -27.74 8.33
CA MET A 19 0.35 -26.54 8.89
C MET A 19 0.62 -25.54 7.78
N SER A 20 0.21 -24.29 7.97
CA SER A 20 0.59 -23.20 7.08
C SER A 20 1.85 -22.51 7.60
N ASP A 21 2.36 -21.56 6.82
CA ASP A 21 3.41 -20.63 7.24
C ASP A 21 2.98 -19.69 8.38
N GLU A 22 1.67 -19.63 8.69
CA GLU A 22 1.13 -19.05 9.93
C GLU A 22 0.72 -20.17 10.90
N PRO A 23 1.54 -20.48 11.94
CA PRO A 23 1.29 -21.63 12.81
C PRO A 23 -0.09 -21.64 13.51
N ASN A 24 -0.68 -20.46 13.69
CA ASN A 24 -1.97 -20.29 14.35
C ASN A 24 -3.17 -20.41 13.38
N GLN A 25 -2.92 -20.56 12.08
CA GLN A 25 -3.95 -20.65 11.05
C GLN A 25 -3.67 -21.80 10.06
N PRO A 26 -3.71 -23.07 10.51
CA PRO A 26 -3.51 -24.21 9.63
C PRO A 26 -4.67 -24.38 8.64
N TYR A 27 -4.39 -24.98 7.49
CA TYR A 27 -5.41 -25.34 6.50
C TYR A 27 -6.25 -26.51 6.99
N LYS A 28 -7.58 -26.42 6.89
CA LYS A 28 -8.49 -27.51 7.29
C LYS A 28 -9.15 -28.12 6.07
N LEU A 29 -8.70 -29.30 5.68
CA LEU A 29 -8.95 -29.87 4.36
C LEU A 29 -9.53 -31.29 4.43
N CYS A 30 -10.27 -31.68 3.39
CA CYS A 30 -10.50 -33.09 3.10
C CYS A 30 -9.28 -33.69 2.38
N ASN A 31 -9.11 -35.02 2.43
CA ASN A 31 -7.95 -35.70 1.84
C ASN A 31 -7.68 -35.31 0.38
N GLN A 32 -8.72 -35.16 -0.43
CA GLN A 32 -8.56 -34.82 -1.86
C GLN A 32 -8.08 -33.39 -2.09
N CYS A 33 -8.51 -32.44 -1.26
CA CYS A 33 -8.07 -31.04 -1.39
C CYS A 33 -6.67 -30.85 -0.81
N HIS A 34 -6.33 -31.62 0.23
CA HIS A 34 -4.98 -31.67 0.78
C HIS A 34 -3.97 -32.17 -0.24
N ASP A 35 -4.26 -33.29 -0.91
CA ASP A 35 -3.40 -33.81 -1.98
C ASP A 35 -3.20 -32.80 -3.11
N ARG A 36 -4.28 -32.13 -3.56
CA ARG A 36 -4.18 -31.06 -4.57
C ARG A 36 -3.38 -29.85 -4.10
N LEU A 37 -3.55 -29.42 -2.85
CA LEU A 37 -2.79 -28.30 -2.28
C LEU A 37 -1.29 -28.58 -2.32
N LEU A 38 -0.86 -29.76 -1.88
CA LEU A 38 0.56 -30.14 -1.83
C LEU A 38 1.18 -30.32 -3.22
N LYS A 39 0.36 -30.64 -4.23
CA LYS A 39 0.75 -30.78 -5.64
C LYS A 39 0.56 -29.51 -6.47
N TYR A 40 0.25 -28.39 -5.82
CA TYR A 40 0.00 -27.10 -6.49
C TYR A 40 -1.07 -27.18 -7.59
N SER A 41 -2.06 -28.05 -7.42
CA SER A 41 -3.05 -28.45 -8.43
C SER A 41 -4.48 -28.15 -7.99
N LEU A 42 -4.67 -27.20 -7.08
CA LEU A 42 -6.00 -26.75 -6.68
C LEU A 42 -6.79 -26.27 -7.90
N ARG A 43 -8.09 -26.56 -7.89
CA ARG A 43 -9.00 -25.92 -8.85
C ARG A 43 -9.20 -24.45 -8.46
N PRO A 44 -9.52 -23.55 -9.40
CA PRO A 44 -9.67 -22.12 -9.12
C PRO A 44 -10.59 -21.78 -7.94
N ILE A 45 -11.75 -22.44 -7.83
CA ILE A 45 -12.66 -22.23 -6.69
C ILE A 45 -12.10 -22.73 -5.36
N GLU A 46 -11.27 -23.78 -5.39
CA GLU A 46 -10.64 -24.34 -4.19
C GLU A 46 -9.55 -23.41 -3.69
N TRP A 47 -8.71 -22.91 -4.59
CA TRP A 47 -7.74 -21.85 -4.30
C TRP A 47 -8.43 -20.61 -3.76
N TYR A 48 -9.48 -20.11 -4.44
CA TYR A 48 -10.22 -18.92 -4.04
C TYR A 48 -10.73 -19.02 -2.59
N ASN A 49 -11.34 -20.16 -2.25
CA ASN A 49 -11.87 -20.35 -0.90
C ASN A 49 -10.79 -20.39 0.18
N LEU A 50 -9.61 -20.93 -0.13
CA LEU A 50 -8.47 -20.88 0.79
C LEU A 50 -7.88 -19.48 0.89
N ALA A 51 -7.67 -18.80 -0.24
CA ALA A 51 -7.11 -17.45 -0.28
C ALA A 51 -7.96 -16.42 0.48
N VAL A 52 -9.29 -16.56 0.48
CA VAL A 52 -10.20 -15.71 1.28
C VAL A 52 -9.91 -15.82 2.79
N VAL A 53 -9.51 -17.01 3.26
CA VAL A 53 -9.28 -17.27 4.68
C VAL A 53 -7.84 -17.00 5.08
N HIS A 54 -6.91 -17.41 4.23
CA HIS A 54 -5.49 -17.51 4.56
C HIS A 54 -4.63 -16.41 3.90
N SER A 55 -5.19 -15.62 2.97
CA SER A 55 -4.48 -14.74 2.03
C SER A 55 -3.78 -15.50 0.91
N PRO A 56 -3.80 -14.97 -0.32
CA PRO A 56 -3.02 -15.57 -1.41
C PRO A 56 -1.51 -15.34 -1.26
N ASN A 57 -1.06 -14.53 -0.29
CA ASN A 57 0.37 -14.33 0.02
C ASN A 57 1.00 -15.52 0.79
N LYS A 58 0.24 -16.57 1.09
CA LYS A 58 0.75 -17.78 1.73
C LYS A 58 1.49 -18.65 0.75
N PHE A 59 2.56 -19.30 1.21
CA PHE A 59 3.48 -20.04 0.32
C PHE A 59 2.76 -21.01 -0.63
N LEU A 60 1.82 -21.81 -0.11
CA LEU A 60 1.06 -22.79 -0.90
C LEU A 60 -0.06 -22.20 -1.78
N LEU A 61 -0.30 -20.88 -1.71
CA LEU A 61 -1.33 -20.16 -2.47
C LEU A 61 -0.74 -19.03 -3.34
N HIS A 62 0.58 -18.84 -3.28
CA HIS A 62 1.32 -17.71 -3.85
C HIS A 62 1.27 -17.67 -5.38
N ASP A 63 1.61 -16.51 -5.93
CA ASP A 63 1.65 -16.23 -7.37
C ASP A 63 2.70 -17.06 -8.15
N ASP A 64 3.63 -17.71 -7.44
CA ASP A 64 4.57 -18.67 -8.02
C ASP A 64 3.84 -19.92 -8.56
N PHE A 65 2.69 -20.24 -7.99
CA PHE A 65 1.93 -21.46 -8.28
C PHE A 65 0.56 -21.18 -8.90
N TYR A 66 -0.04 -20.03 -8.63
CA TYR A 66 -1.41 -19.71 -9.04
C TYR A 66 -1.52 -18.30 -9.62
N GLU A 67 -2.28 -18.15 -10.70
CA GLU A 67 -2.72 -16.84 -11.17
C GLU A 67 -3.72 -16.20 -10.20
N GLU A 68 -3.99 -14.91 -10.39
CA GLU A 68 -4.92 -14.17 -9.52
C GLU A 68 -6.35 -14.72 -9.55
N ASP A 69 -6.76 -15.46 -10.59
CA ASP A 69 -8.06 -16.14 -10.64
C ASP A 69 -8.03 -17.58 -10.11
N GLY A 70 -6.87 -18.03 -9.59
CA GLY A 70 -6.66 -19.36 -9.03
C GLY A 70 -6.32 -20.43 -10.06
N GLU A 71 -6.05 -20.08 -11.31
CA GLU A 71 -5.52 -21.03 -12.30
C GLU A 71 -4.11 -21.48 -11.89
N ALA A 72 -3.89 -22.80 -11.81
CA ALA A 72 -2.59 -23.35 -11.42
C ALA A 72 -1.58 -23.25 -12.58
N CYS A 73 -0.42 -22.65 -12.32
CA CYS A 73 0.61 -22.38 -13.33
C CYS A 73 1.61 -23.52 -13.47
N GLN A 74 1.91 -24.22 -12.37
CA GLN A 74 2.93 -25.26 -12.29
C GLN A 74 2.46 -26.49 -11.51
N PRO A 75 1.29 -27.07 -11.83
CA PRO A 75 0.77 -28.18 -11.06
C PRO A 75 1.60 -29.45 -11.31
N GLU A 76 1.80 -30.26 -10.27
CA GLU A 76 2.46 -31.56 -10.40
C GLU A 76 1.58 -32.61 -11.11
N GLU A 77 0.27 -32.32 -11.27
CA GLU A 77 -0.70 -33.15 -11.97
C GLU A 77 -1.68 -32.32 -12.80
N ASP A 78 -2.29 -32.94 -13.83
CA ASP A 78 -3.25 -32.24 -14.70
C ASP A 78 -4.48 -31.77 -13.91
N VAL A 79 -4.76 -30.47 -13.94
CA VAL A 79 -5.94 -29.89 -13.29
C VAL A 79 -7.13 -29.90 -14.25
N VAL A 80 -8.11 -30.76 -13.97
CA VAL A 80 -9.38 -30.79 -14.73
C VAL A 80 -10.35 -29.76 -14.15
N VAL A 81 -10.55 -28.65 -14.87
CA VAL A 81 -11.43 -27.55 -14.45
C VAL A 81 -12.74 -27.59 -15.22
N THR A 82 -13.87 -27.70 -14.52
CA THR A 82 -15.21 -27.51 -15.09
C THR A 82 -15.70 -26.07 -14.86
N LYS A 83 -16.82 -25.70 -15.48
CA LYS A 83 -17.43 -24.37 -15.27
C LYS A 83 -17.73 -24.07 -13.79
N ASN A 84 -18.08 -25.09 -13.01
CA ASN A 84 -18.42 -24.94 -11.59
C ASN A 84 -17.18 -24.84 -10.69
N ASP A 85 -15.99 -25.01 -11.26
CA ASP A 85 -14.71 -24.97 -10.55
C ASP A 85 -13.98 -23.63 -10.72
N LYS A 86 -14.58 -22.67 -11.44
CA LYS A 86 -14.02 -21.32 -11.63
C LYS A 86 -14.18 -20.47 -10.38
N ALA A 87 -13.19 -19.62 -10.11
CA ALA A 87 -13.32 -18.57 -9.10
C ALA A 87 -14.36 -17.52 -9.53
N PRO A 88 -15.03 -16.84 -8.57
CA PRO A 88 -15.95 -15.76 -8.89
C PRO A 88 -15.27 -14.59 -9.59
N THR A 89 -15.95 -13.99 -10.57
CA THR A 89 -15.52 -12.76 -11.23
C THR A 89 -16.08 -11.52 -10.53
N LEU A 90 -15.42 -10.36 -10.68
CA LEU A 90 -15.94 -9.09 -10.15
C LEU A 90 -17.39 -8.82 -10.59
N ARG A 91 -17.74 -9.16 -11.84
CA ARG A 91 -19.10 -8.99 -12.36
C ARG A 91 -20.15 -9.76 -11.56
N GLU A 92 -19.80 -10.96 -11.10
CA GLU A 92 -20.69 -11.84 -10.36
C GLU A 92 -20.86 -11.39 -8.91
N VAL A 93 -19.78 -10.91 -8.28
CA VAL A 93 -19.79 -10.56 -6.85
C VAL A 93 -20.13 -9.10 -6.54
N ARG A 94 -19.97 -8.16 -7.48
CA ARG A 94 -20.05 -6.71 -7.23
C ARG A 94 -21.32 -6.20 -6.52
N ASN A 95 -22.42 -6.96 -6.59
CA ASN A 95 -23.70 -6.57 -5.98
C ASN A 95 -23.94 -7.20 -4.60
N ASP A 96 -23.09 -8.12 -4.16
CA ASP A 96 -23.12 -8.72 -2.83
C ASP A 96 -21.88 -8.28 -2.05
N LEU A 97 -22.08 -7.54 -0.95
CA LEU A 97 -20.99 -6.95 -0.19
C LEU A 97 -20.01 -8.00 0.35
N GLU A 98 -20.54 -9.09 0.89
CA GLU A 98 -19.70 -10.13 1.49
C GLU A 98 -18.86 -10.85 0.44
N SER A 99 -19.47 -11.26 -0.68
CA SER A 99 -18.73 -11.87 -1.78
C SER A 99 -17.72 -10.90 -2.42
N LEU A 100 -18.04 -9.60 -2.47
CA LEU A 100 -17.12 -8.59 -3.00
C LEU A 100 -15.93 -8.36 -2.06
N LEU A 101 -16.13 -8.40 -0.75
CA LEU A 101 -15.04 -8.33 0.23
C LEU A 101 -14.16 -9.58 0.16
N ASP A 102 -14.75 -10.78 0.04
CA ASP A 102 -14.00 -12.02 -0.16
C ASP A 102 -13.19 -11.95 -1.48
N PHE A 103 -13.81 -11.51 -2.57
CA PHE A 103 -13.11 -11.27 -3.84
C PHE A 103 -11.96 -10.29 -3.68
N SER A 104 -12.18 -9.19 -2.95
CA SER A 104 -11.15 -8.20 -2.72
C SER A 104 -9.94 -8.79 -1.98
N ILE A 105 -10.11 -9.73 -1.04
CA ILE A 105 -8.99 -10.38 -0.32
C ILE A 105 -8.11 -11.20 -1.27
N THR A 106 -8.71 -11.85 -2.26
CA THR A 106 -7.98 -12.72 -3.20
C THR A 106 -7.19 -11.97 -4.27
N ARG A 107 -7.33 -10.64 -4.36
CA ARG A 107 -6.57 -9.83 -5.33
C ARG A 107 -5.18 -9.51 -4.81
N TRP A 108 -4.18 -9.45 -5.70
CA TRP A 108 -2.83 -9.02 -5.35
C TRP A 108 -2.83 -7.57 -4.89
N PHE A 109 -3.57 -6.72 -5.58
CA PHE A 109 -3.76 -5.31 -5.26
C PHE A 109 -5.25 -4.96 -5.16
N LEU A 110 -5.59 -3.96 -4.34
CA LEU A 110 -6.95 -3.44 -4.34
C LEU A 110 -7.15 -2.51 -5.55
N GLU A 111 -7.55 -3.09 -6.67
CA GLU A 111 -7.66 -2.37 -7.93
C GLU A 111 -8.83 -1.37 -7.98
N ASP A 112 -8.67 -0.42 -8.89
CA ASP A 112 -9.54 0.74 -9.09
C ASP A 112 -11.01 0.37 -9.37
N ASP A 113 -11.24 -0.74 -10.07
CA ASP A 113 -12.58 -1.25 -10.39
C ASP A 113 -13.25 -1.95 -9.19
N VAL A 114 -12.49 -2.65 -8.36
CA VAL A 114 -12.92 -3.20 -7.07
C VAL A 114 -13.29 -2.09 -6.10
N ILE A 115 -12.44 -1.05 -5.99
CA ILE A 115 -12.73 0.15 -5.19
C ILE A 115 -14.04 0.80 -5.66
N LYS A 116 -14.20 0.99 -6.98
CA LYS A 116 -15.43 1.54 -7.57
C LYS A 116 -16.66 0.65 -7.33
N ALA A 117 -16.49 -0.67 -7.24
CA ALA A 117 -17.57 -1.58 -6.89
C ALA A 117 -17.95 -1.47 -5.41
N LEU A 118 -16.96 -1.46 -4.50
CA LEU A 118 -17.18 -1.32 -3.06
C LEU A 118 -17.88 0.00 -2.72
N LYS A 119 -17.47 1.12 -3.34
CA LYS A 119 -18.08 2.45 -3.17
C LYS A 119 -19.56 2.55 -3.57
N LYS A 120 -20.14 1.53 -4.20
CA LYS A 120 -21.59 1.47 -4.51
C LYS A 120 -22.42 0.92 -3.36
N HIS A 121 -21.78 0.29 -2.37
CA HIS A 121 -22.45 -0.22 -1.18
C HIS A 121 -22.55 0.88 -0.11
N ASP A 122 -23.40 0.64 0.87
CA ASP A 122 -23.58 1.56 2.00
C ASP A 122 -22.35 1.58 2.91
N ASN A 123 -21.78 2.77 3.18
CA ASN A 123 -20.57 2.92 3.97
C ASN A 123 -20.68 2.31 5.38
N GLN A 124 -21.85 2.40 6.02
CA GLN A 124 -22.04 1.85 7.36
C GLN A 124 -22.00 0.32 7.32
N LYS A 125 -22.65 -0.30 6.33
CA LYS A 125 -22.57 -1.76 6.12
C LYS A 125 -21.15 -2.22 5.80
N ILE A 126 -20.44 -1.51 4.93
CA ILE A 126 -19.03 -1.82 4.62
C ILE A 126 -18.21 -1.76 5.90
N LEU A 127 -18.31 -0.68 6.69
CA LEU A 127 -17.55 -0.52 7.93
C LEU A 127 -17.84 -1.67 8.92
N ILE A 128 -19.10 -2.07 9.09
CA ILE A 128 -19.46 -3.20 9.96
C ILE A 128 -18.79 -4.50 9.48
N SER A 129 -18.89 -4.81 8.18
CA SER A 129 -18.30 -6.03 7.62
C SER A 129 -16.77 -6.02 7.64
N VAL A 130 -16.14 -4.87 7.41
CA VAL A 130 -14.69 -4.67 7.51
C VAL A 130 -14.21 -4.86 8.95
N LYS A 131 -14.87 -4.23 9.93
CA LYS A 131 -14.57 -4.43 11.37
C LYS A 131 -14.71 -5.89 11.76
N SER A 132 -15.81 -6.54 11.35
CA SER A 132 -16.06 -7.94 11.68
C SER A 132 -14.98 -8.87 11.14
N ARG A 133 -14.45 -8.62 9.92
CA ARG A 133 -13.34 -9.40 9.36
C ARG A 133 -12.02 -9.09 10.05
N PHE A 134 -11.73 -7.82 10.31
CA PHE A 134 -10.48 -7.39 10.96
C PHE A 134 -10.32 -8.04 12.35
N TYR A 135 -11.37 -8.03 13.19
CA TYR A 135 -11.34 -8.64 14.51
C TYR A 135 -11.60 -10.16 14.51
N GLY A 136 -12.05 -10.71 13.38
CA GLY A 136 -12.41 -12.13 13.25
C GLY A 136 -11.23 -13.03 12.86
N THR A 137 -10.06 -12.47 12.60
CA THR A 137 -8.86 -13.19 12.16
C THR A 137 -7.63 -12.71 12.91
N GLU A 138 -6.56 -13.51 12.92
CA GLU A 138 -5.22 -13.07 13.33
C GLU A 138 -4.27 -12.91 12.14
N ASN A 139 -4.73 -13.22 10.93
CA ASN A 139 -3.94 -13.13 9.72
C ASN A 139 -3.63 -11.66 9.38
N TYR A 140 -2.33 -11.35 9.29
CA TYR A 140 -1.83 -10.00 9.03
C TYR A 140 -2.33 -9.44 7.70
N GLU A 141 -2.29 -10.25 6.65
CA GLU A 141 -2.61 -9.84 5.29
C GLU A 141 -4.11 -9.49 5.15
N LEU A 142 -4.98 -10.29 5.78
CA LEU A 142 -6.41 -10.00 5.83
C LEU A 142 -6.68 -8.69 6.59
N LYS A 143 -6.05 -8.49 7.74
CA LYS A 143 -6.16 -7.24 8.52
C LYS A 143 -5.64 -6.03 7.73
N SER A 144 -4.51 -6.19 7.04
CA SER A 144 -3.92 -5.18 6.16
C SER A 144 -4.88 -4.79 5.03
N ARG A 145 -5.48 -5.77 4.34
CA ARG A 145 -6.50 -5.52 3.30
C ARG A 145 -7.74 -4.81 3.84
N MET A 146 -8.17 -5.10 5.08
CA MET A 146 -9.28 -4.37 5.72
C MET A 146 -8.93 -2.89 5.95
N LEU A 147 -7.69 -2.59 6.35
CA LEU A 147 -7.21 -1.22 6.52
C LEU A 147 -7.01 -0.51 5.17
N GLU A 148 -6.61 -1.21 4.11
CA GLU A 148 -6.54 -0.69 2.74
C GLU A 148 -7.93 -0.30 2.22
N ILE A 149 -8.93 -1.18 2.38
CA ILE A 149 -10.33 -0.87 2.06
C ILE A 149 -10.82 0.33 2.87
N THR A 150 -10.42 0.42 4.14
CA THR A 150 -10.74 1.59 4.97
C THR A 150 -10.17 2.87 4.36
N ALA A 151 -8.93 2.82 3.91
CA ALA A 151 -8.25 3.96 3.32
C ALA A 151 -8.87 4.41 2.00
N ASP A 152 -9.14 3.47 1.10
CA ASP A 152 -9.46 3.77 -0.30
C ASP A 152 -10.97 3.77 -0.60
N VAL A 153 -11.79 3.20 0.30
CA VAL A 153 -13.26 3.13 0.17
C VAL A 153 -13.98 3.98 1.21
N LEU A 154 -13.71 3.78 2.50
CA LEU A 154 -14.52 4.36 3.59
C LEU A 154 -14.15 5.81 3.92
N GLY A 155 -12.85 6.13 3.93
CA GLY A 155 -12.35 7.45 4.33
C GLY A 155 -12.95 7.94 5.65
N THR A 156 -13.45 9.18 5.69
CA THR A 156 -13.95 9.81 6.93
C THR A 156 -15.07 9.05 7.63
N SER A 157 -15.82 8.18 6.94
CA SER A 157 -16.83 7.32 7.56
C SER A 157 -16.24 6.34 8.59
N ALA A 158 -14.94 6.03 8.52
CA ALA A 158 -14.25 5.15 9.45
C ALA A 158 -13.50 5.89 10.58
N SER A 159 -13.66 7.21 10.71
CA SER A 159 -12.86 8.05 11.60
C SER A 159 -12.83 7.58 13.06
N GLU A 160 -13.99 7.23 13.63
CA GLU A 160 -14.09 6.73 15.01
C GLU A 160 -13.35 5.41 15.19
N TRP A 161 -13.46 4.49 14.23
CA TRP A 161 -12.78 3.21 14.30
C TRP A 161 -11.26 3.35 14.12
N VAL A 162 -10.80 4.24 13.24
CA VAL A 162 -9.35 4.51 13.10
C VAL A 162 -8.78 5.08 14.41
N ARG A 163 -9.51 5.93 15.13
CA ARG A 163 -9.10 6.39 16.47
C ARG A 163 -9.04 5.23 17.48
N GLU A 164 -10.05 4.37 17.51
CA GLU A 164 -10.07 3.16 18.34
C GLU A 164 -8.83 2.27 18.09
N LEU A 165 -8.41 2.12 16.83
CA LEU A 165 -7.20 1.38 16.47
C LEU A 165 -5.91 2.06 16.97
N TRP A 166 -5.85 3.39 16.99
CA TRP A 166 -4.71 4.11 17.58
C TRP A 166 -4.66 4.01 19.11
N GLU A 167 -5.81 3.95 19.78
CA GLU A 167 -5.89 3.69 21.23
C GLU A 167 -5.40 2.28 21.58
N ASN A 168 -5.70 1.30 20.71
CA ASN A 168 -5.28 -0.10 20.85
C ASN A 168 -4.16 -0.44 19.87
N TYR A 169 -3.22 0.48 19.70
CA TYR A 169 -2.20 0.42 18.65
C TYR A 169 -1.37 -0.86 18.70
N ASP A 170 -1.31 -1.52 17.56
CA ASP A 170 -0.43 -2.64 17.26
C ASP A 170 0.62 -2.20 16.23
N GLN A 171 1.89 -2.39 16.60
CA GLN A 171 3.04 -1.94 15.82
C GLN A 171 3.18 -2.64 14.47
N GLU A 172 2.65 -3.85 14.33
CA GLU A 172 2.71 -4.61 13.07
C GLU A 172 1.96 -3.88 11.95
N TYR A 173 0.91 -3.13 12.30
CA TYR A 173 0.02 -2.49 11.34
C TYR A 173 0.35 -1.01 11.08
N LEU A 174 1.52 -0.51 11.49
CA LEU A 174 1.87 0.91 11.31
C LEU A 174 1.62 1.41 9.88
N TYR A 175 2.05 0.64 8.87
CA TYR A 175 1.93 1.03 7.47
C TYR A 175 0.48 1.04 6.98
N PRO A 176 -0.28 -0.07 7.01
CA PRO A 176 -1.67 -0.03 6.56
C PRO A 176 -2.54 0.91 7.41
N LEU A 177 -2.29 1.04 8.73
CA LEU A 177 -3.01 1.98 9.59
C LEU A 177 -2.72 3.43 9.22
N SER A 178 -1.50 3.77 8.82
CA SER A 178 -1.16 5.13 8.38
C SER A 178 -1.96 5.56 7.14
N TRP A 179 -2.25 4.63 6.22
CA TRP A 179 -3.06 4.91 5.03
C TRP A 179 -4.53 5.15 5.38
N ALA A 180 -5.09 4.31 6.26
CA ALA A 180 -6.42 4.53 6.81
C ALA A 180 -6.50 5.86 7.56
N THR A 181 -5.45 6.22 8.30
CA THR A 181 -5.35 7.48 9.05
C THR A 181 -5.39 8.69 8.12
N ALA A 182 -4.60 8.69 7.05
CA ALA A 182 -4.51 9.82 6.10
C ALA A 182 -5.84 10.18 5.44
N SER A 183 -6.74 9.21 5.30
CA SER A 183 -8.05 9.37 4.65
C SER A 183 -9.22 9.52 5.62
N SER A 184 -9.06 9.04 6.86
CA SER A 184 -10.18 8.91 7.80
C SER A 184 -10.21 9.95 8.90
N ILE A 185 -9.07 10.52 9.31
CA ILE A 185 -9.01 11.50 10.41
C ILE A 185 -8.34 12.81 9.99
N PRO A 186 -8.57 13.93 10.71
CA PRO A 186 -7.94 15.21 10.38
C PRO A 186 -6.42 15.13 10.30
N VAL A 187 -5.83 15.84 9.34
CA VAL A 187 -4.40 15.79 9.02
C VAL A 187 -3.51 16.02 10.24
N GLU A 188 -3.80 17.04 11.06
CA GLU A 188 -3.00 17.35 12.25
C GLU A 188 -3.04 16.20 13.28
N GLU A 189 -4.23 15.65 13.53
CA GLU A 189 -4.42 14.51 14.44
C GLU A 189 -3.65 13.28 13.95
N GLY A 190 -3.81 12.93 12.66
CA GLY A 190 -3.16 11.77 12.08
C GLY A 190 -1.64 11.88 11.98
N LEU A 191 -1.13 13.05 11.62
CA LEU A 191 0.32 13.29 11.60
C LEU A 191 0.93 13.15 12.99
N ASN A 192 0.27 13.66 14.03
CA ASN A 192 0.75 13.53 15.40
C ASN A 192 0.87 12.04 15.80
N ASN A 193 -0.16 11.23 15.52
CA ASN A 193 -0.13 9.79 15.84
C ASN A 193 1.05 9.09 15.16
N ILE A 194 1.27 9.37 13.87
CA ILE A 194 2.32 8.71 13.09
C ILE A 194 3.71 9.21 13.50
N PHE A 195 3.90 10.51 13.71
CA PHE A 195 5.18 11.07 14.14
C PHE A 195 5.64 10.47 15.47
N GLU A 196 4.74 10.25 16.43
CA GLU A 196 5.11 9.59 17.68
C GLU A 196 5.63 8.16 17.46
N LYS A 197 5.09 7.42 16.48
CA LYS A 197 5.59 6.07 16.15
C LYS A 197 6.88 6.10 15.34
N LEU A 198 7.03 7.05 14.41
CA LEU A 198 8.26 7.18 13.61
C LEU A 198 9.49 7.50 14.47
N LYS A 199 9.33 8.13 15.64
CA LYS A 199 10.42 8.33 16.62
C LYS A 199 11.04 7.01 17.12
N LEU A 200 10.29 5.91 17.04
CA LEU A 200 10.73 4.58 17.49
C LEU A 200 11.40 3.77 16.37
N VAL A 201 11.32 4.25 15.12
CA VAL A 201 11.93 3.58 13.97
C VAL A 201 13.43 3.85 13.94
N SER A 202 14.21 2.85 13.56
CA SER A 202 15.66 3.00 13.45
C SER A 202 16.03 4.05 12.41
N GLU A 203 17.15 4.76 12.63
CA GLU A 203 17.62 5.81 11.70
C GLU A 203 17.76 5.30 10.25
N LYS A 204 18.18 4.04 10.09
CA LYS A 204 18.35 3.40 8.79
C LYS A 204 17.03 3.18 8.04
N GLU A 205 15.97 2.81 8.76
CA GLU A 205 14.66 2.48 8.19
C GLU A 205 13.74 3.69 8.09
N LEU A 206 14.02 4.73 8.89
CA LEU A 206 13.19 5.92 9.01
C LEU A 206 12.81 6.55 7.66
N PRO A 207 13.71 6.73 6.67
CA PRO A 207 13.30 7.31 5.38
C PRO A 207 12.25 6.48 4.64
N ILE A 208 12.36 5.15 4.69
CA ILE A 208 11.43 4.22 4.04
C ILE A 208 10.10 4.25 4.77
N ALA A 209 10.12 4.08 6.10
CA ALA A 209 8.92 4.12 6.93
C ALA A 209 8.17 5.46 6.81
N SER A 210 8.91 6.57 6.78
CA SER A 210 8.34 7.92 6.63
C SER A 210 7.66 8.09 5.30
N PHE A 211 8.30 7.67 4.19
CA PHE A 211 7.65 7.71 2.89
C PHE A 211 6.37 6.89 2.91
N THR A 212 6.44 5.61 3.29
CA THR A 212 5.30 4.69 3.31
C THR A 212 4.14 5.21 4.17
N CYS A 213 4.43 5.85 5.32
CA CYS A 213 3.39 6.30 6.24
C CYS A 213 2.79 7.65 5.91
N LEU A 214 3.58 8.58 5.34
CA LEU A 214 3.22 10.00 5.30
C LEU A 214 2.79 10.47 3.90
N TYR A 215 3.12 9.74 2.83
CA TYR A 215 2.91 10.22 1.46
C TYR A 215 1.45 10.58 1.14
N ARG A 216 0.49 9.84 1.73
CA ARG A 216 -0.95 10.05 1.50
C ARG A 216 -1.51 11.32 2.18
N PHE A 217 -0.84 11.87 3.19
CA PHE A 217 -1.29 13.08 3.88
C PHE A 217 -1.11 14.35 3.04
N ARG A 218 -0.11 14.37 2.16
CA ARG A 218 0.19 15.49 1.25
C ARG A 218 0.22 16.85 1.96
N SER A 219 0.83 16.92 3.14
CA SER A 219 0.83 18.10 4.01
C SER A 219 2.19 18.77 4.06
N SER A 220 2.21 20.11 4.04
CA SER A 220 3.43 20.90 4.22
C SER A 220 4.05 20.73 5.60
N ASN A 221 3.28 20.33 6.63
CA ASN A 221 3.77 20.07 7.98
C ASN A 221 4.78 18.92 8.00
N ILE A 222 4.69 17.99 7.05
CA ILE A 222 5.68 16.91 6.89
C ILE A 222 7.03 17.48 6.47
N LEU A 223 7.04 18.50 5.61
CA LEU A 223 8.28 19.15 5.18
C LEU A 223 8.94 19.88 6.36
N ASP A 224 8.16 20.51 7.24
CA ASP A 224 8.68 21.15 8.47
C ASP A 224 9.32 20.12 9.40
N TRP A 225 8.64 18.97 9.59
CA TRP A 225 9.18 17.86 10.35
C TRP A 225 10.46 17.28 9.73
N MET A 226 10.50 17.13 8.41
CA MET A 226 11.69 16.67 7.68
C MET A 226 12.91 17.57 7.91
N GLU A 227 12.73 18.90 7.97
CA GLU A 227 13.83 19.84 8.19
C GLU A 227 14.56 19.63 9.52
N SER A 228 13.89 19.08 10.53
CA SER A 228 14.47 18.77 11.85
C SER A 228 14.89 17.32 12.00
N THR A 229 14.40 16.42 11.13
CA THR A 229 14.60 14.97 11.26
C THR A 229 15.65 14.42 10.29
N CYS A 230 15.78 15.02 9.10
CA CYS A 230 16.67 14.52 8.06
C CYS A 230 18.14 14.82 8.38
N ILE A 231 18.82 13.85 8.99
CA ILE A 231 20.26 13.94 9.30
C ILE A 231 21.14 13.31 8.21
N ILE A 232 20.63 12.32 7.48
CA ILE A 232 21.33 11.63 6.39
C ILE A 232 20.45 11.64 5.13
N PHE A 233 21.11 11.77 3.98
CA PHE A 233 20.46 11.73 2.68
C PHE A 233 19.95 10.32 2.34
N ASN A 234 18.71 10.24 1.84
CA ASN A 234 18.09 9.04 1.29
C ASN A 234 17.07 9.46 0.23
N ASP A 235 16.97 8.73 -0.89
CA ASP A 235 16.09 9.07 -2.01
C ASP A 235 14.60 9.11 -1.61
N ASN A 236 14.19 8.36 -0.57
CA ASN A 236 12.81 8.37 -0.06
C ASN A 236 12.40 9.72 0.54
N TRP A 237 13.35 10.51 1.03
CA TRP A 237 13.06 11.88 1.46
C TRP A 237 12.62 12.75 0.29
N GLY A 238 13.31 12.64 -0.85
CA GLY A 238 12.93 13.36 -2.07
C GLY A 238 11.56 12.93 -2.60
N ARG A 239 11.25 11.62 -2.56
CA ARG A 239 9.93 11.07 -2.92
C ARG A 239 8.84 11.63 -2.01
N LEU A 240 9.01 11.56 -0.70
CA LEU A 240 8.04 12.08 0.27
C LEU A 240 7.80 13.58 0.07
N ALA A 241 8.88 14.37 0.02
CA ALA A 241 8.77 15.80 -0.13
C ALA A 241 8.07 16.22 -1.43
N SER A 242 8.19 15.44 -2.51
CA SER A 242 7.53 15.75 -3.79
C SER A 242 6.01 15.75 -3.69
N VAL A 243 5.43 14.87 -2.88
CA VAL A 243 3.96 14.75 -2.74
C VAL A 243 3.39 15.64 -1.64
N CYS A 244 4.23 16.27 -0.83
CA CYS A 244 3.87 17.09 0.34
C CYS A 244 3.76 18.60 0.02
N LEU A 245 3.30 18.94 -1.19
CA LEU A 245 3.07 20.31 -1.64
C LEU A 245 4.34 21.19 -1.56
N PRO A 246 5.46 20.79 -2.18
CA PRO A 246 6.70 21.54 -2.12
C PRO A 246 6.57 22.90 -2.82
N THR A 247 7.13 23.94 -2.21
CA THR A 247 7.17 25.29 -2.79
C THR A 247 8.57 25.62 -3.30
N TRP A 248 8.64 26.50 -4.29
CA TRP A 248 9.91 26.96 -4.82
C TRP A 248 10.78 27.67 -3.78
N GLU A 249 10.18 28.51 -2.94
CA GLU A 249 10.88 29.16 -1.82
C GLU A 249 11.53 28.15 -0.87
N ARG A 250 10.84 27.05 -0.57
CA ARG A 250 11.40 25.98 0.26
C ARG A 250 12.54 25.25 -0.45
N MET A 251 12.41 24.97 -1.75
CA MET A 251 13.49 24.37 -2.53
C MET A 251 14.74 25.26 -2.53
N LYS A 252 14.59 26.58 -2.74
CA LYS A 252 15.70 27.55 -2.64
C LYS A 252 16.36 27.53 -1.26
N SER A 253 15.54 27.55 -0.21
CA SER A 253 16.03 27.48 1.17
C SER A 253 16.84 26.19 1.42
N TRP A 254 16.34 25.04 0.98
CA TRP A 254 17.02 23.75 1.13
C TRP A 254 18.32 23.65 0.34
N LEU A 255 18.35 24.17 -0.89
CA LEU A 255 19.59 24.28 -1.68
C LEU A 255 20.65 25.11 -0.94
N ASN A 256 20.25 26.21 -0.30
CA ASN A 256 21.16 27.08 0.46
C ASN A 256 21.63 26.49 1.79
N LYS A 257 20.82 25.65 2.45
CA LYS A 257 21.21 24.95 3.70
C LYS A 257 22.30 23.90 3.48
N GLY A 258 22.50 23.44 2.24
CA GLY A 258 23.45 22.38 1.93
C GLY A 258 22.94 20.99 2.31
N ARG A 259 23.85 20.01 2.39
CA ARG A 259 23.47 18.61 2.59
C ARG A 259 22.98 18.36 4.03
N PRO A 260 21.98 17.47 4.22
CA PRO A 260 21.33 16.64 3.19
C PRO A 260 20.20 17.33 2.42
N LEU A 261 19.66 18.44 2.93
CA LEU A 261 18.46 19.10 2.40
C LEU A 261 18.59 19.55 0.94
N SER A 262 19.76 20.02 0.53
CA SER A 262 19.98 20.42 -0.86
C SER A 262 19.84 19.27 -1.86
N LEU A 263 20.28 18.06 -1.49
CA LEU A 263 20.08 16.86 -2.31
C LEU A 263 18.62 16.41 -2.31
N ILE A 264 17.95 16.55 -1.16
CA ILE A 264 16.52 16.28 -1.05
C ILE A 264 15.74 17.22 -1.98
N ALA A 265 16.06 18.52 -2.01
CA ALA A 265 15.42 19.48 -2.91
C ALA A 265 15.57 19.10 -4.39
N LEU A 266 16.77 18.70 -4.81
CA LEU A 266 17.02 18.22 -6.18
C LEU A 266 16.21 16.98 -6.51
N ASP A 267 16.10 16.03 -5.57
CA ASP A 267 15.29 14.84 -5.77
C ASP A 267 13.79 15.14 -5.77
N THR A 268 13.31 16.03 -4.92
CA THR A 268 11.93 16.51 -4.89
C THR A 268 11.53 17.06 -6.26
N MET A 269 12.33 17.97 -6.83
CA MET A 269 12.10 18.53 -8.16
C MET A 269 12.17 17.45 -9.26
N ALA A 270 13.16 16.57 -9.20
CA ALA A 270 13.33 15.51 -10.20
C ALA A 270 12.21 14.44 -10.18
N ASN A 271 11.55 14.25 -9.03
CA ASN A 271 10.38 13.37 -8.86
C ASN A 271 9.07 14.00 -9.38
N CYS A 272 9.06 15.29 -9.70
CA CYS A 272 7.92 15.96 -10.34
C CYS A 272 7.89 15.77 -11.87
N VAL A 273 8.90 15.12 -12.46
CA VAL A 273 8.95 14.79 -13.89
C VAL A 273 8.05 13.59 -14.17
N LYS A 274 7.20 13.68 -15.19
CA LYS A 274 6.26 12.60 -15.52
C LYS A 274 6.96 11.38 -16.12
N GLY A 275 6.49 10.17 -15.80
CA GLY A 275 6.96 8.91 -16.38
C GLY A 275 8.38 8.51 -15.98
N CYS A 276 8.94 9.18 -14.97
CA CYS A 276 10.28 8.96 -14.46
C CYS A 276 10.29 8.79 -12.93
N GLY A 277 9.11 8.75 -12.32
CA GLY A 277 8.90 8.67 -10.88
C GLY A 277 8.49 7.28 -10.43
N ASP A 278 8.53 7.08 -9.13
CA ASP A 278 7.92 5.92 -8.49
C ASP A 278 6.39 5.96 -8.62
N ILE A 279 5.73 4.82 -8.82
CA ILE A 279 4.27 4.74 -9.06
C ILE A 279 3.46 5.46 -7.98
N TYR A 280 3.91 5.43 -6.72
CA TYR A 280 3.23 6.07 -5.61
C TYR A 280 3.36 7.58 -5.63
N VAL A 281 4.37 8.13 -6.30
CA VAL A 281 4.55 9.57 -6.53
C VAL A 281 3.78 10.00 -7.77
N GLU A 282 3.88 9.24 -8.87
CA GLU A 282 3.31 9.60 -10.17
C GLU A 282 1.79 9.75 -10.14
N GLN A 283 1.09 8.93 -9.34
CA GLN A 283 -0.36 9.03 -9.16
C GLN A 283 -0.83 10.44 -8.71
N PHE A 284 0.04 11.21 -8.04
CA PHE A 284 -0.28 12.57 -7.61
C PHE A 284 0.16 13.65 -8.60
N SER A 285 0.98 13.29 -9.60
CA SER A 285 1.57 14.22 -10.58
C SER A 285 2.09 15.52 -9.92
N PRO A 286 3.02 15.41 -8.95
CA PRO A 286 3.39 16.54 -8.10
C PRO A 286 4.05 17.68 -8.89
N LYS A 287 3.96 18.88 -8.32
CA LYS A 287 4.52 20.12 -8.86
C LYS A 287 5.20 20.92 -7.76
N ILE A 288 6.18 21.72 -8.15
CA ILE A 288 6.79 22.74 -7.29
C ILE A 288 5.97 24.03 -7.42
N LEU A 289 5.35 24.44 -6.33
CA LEU A 289 4.39 25.54 -6.31
C LEU A 289 5.05 26.91 -6.18
N GLY A 290 4.48 27.91 -6.85
CA GLY A 290 4.81 29.32 -6.67
C GLY A 290 6.18 29.68 -7.25
N THR A 291 6.52 29.09 -8.39
CA THR A 291 7.85 29.24 -8.98
C THR A 291 7.94 30.45 -9.91
N ASP A 292 8.94 31.30 -9.70
CA ASP A 292 9.39 32.21 -10.77
C ASP A 292 10.31 31.45 -11.71
N LYS A 293 9.79 31.09 -12.90
CA LYS A 293 10.50 30.28 -13.90
C LYS A 293 11.76 30.97 -14.44
N ILE A 294 11.91 32.29 -14.28
CA ILE A 294 13.05 33.05 -14.78
C ILE A 294 14.31 32.77 -13.94
N GLU A 295 14.16 32.55 -12.64
CA GLU A 295 15.30 32.35 -11.72
C GLU A 295 15.76 30.88 -11.60
N VAL A 296 14.93 29.92 -12.01
CA VAL A 296 15.19 28.48 -11.87
C VAL A 296 16.56 28.08 -12.43
N GLU A 297 16.85 28.49 -13.66
CA GLU A 297 18.09 28.08 -14.35
C GLU A 297 19.32 28.64 -13.67
N GLN A 298 19.28 29.93 -13.31
CA GLN A 298 20.38 30.59 -12.63
C GLN A 298 20.66 29.94 -11.27
N ILE A 299 19.63 29.73 -10.45
CA ILE A 299 19.76 29.18 -9.10
C ILE A 299 20.30 27.75 -9.12
N LEU A 300 19.81 26.90 -10.03
CA LEU A 300 20.28 25.53 -10.14
C LEU A 300 21.73 25.45 -10.63
N ASN A 301 22.11 26.30 -11.59
CA ASN A 301 23.49 26.40 -12.06
C ASN A 301 24.42 26.92 -10.96
N ASP A 302 24.01 27.94 -10.21
CA ASP A 302 24.77 28.47 -9.07
C ASP A 302 24.97 27.41 -7.99
N TYR A 303 23.95 26.60 -7.70
CA TYR A 303 24.09 25.46 -6.79
C TYR A 303 25.06 24.41 -7.35
N TYR A 304 24.95 24.06 -8.64
CA TYR A 304 25.85 23.10 -9.26
C TYR A 304 27.32 23.55 -9.21
N GLN A 305 27.60 24.85 -9.36
CA GLN A 305 28.97 25.36 -9.18
C GLN A 305 29.49 25.19 -7.74
N LYS A 306 28.61 25.24 -6.74
CA LYS A 306 28.97 25.03 -5.33
C LYS A 306 29.14 23.55 -4.98
N ASP A 307 28.29 22.67 -5.52
CA ASP A 307 28.32 21.22 -5.28
C ASP A 307 28.37 20.45 -6.62
N GLY A 308 29.55 20.46 -7.24
CA GLY A 308 29.78 19.97 -8.61
C GLY A 308 29.81 18.45 -8.79
N VAL A 309 29.29 17.66 -7.85
CA VAL A 309 29.35 16.18 -7.93
C VAL A 309 28.47 15.63 -9.07
N PRO A 310 28.79 14.43 -9.61
CA PRO A 310 28.05 13.85 -10.74
C PRO A 310 26.54 13.75 -10.53
N ARG A 311 26.08 13.40 -9.32
CA ARG A 311 24.65 13.31 -8.99
C ARG A 311 23.96 14.68 -9.15
N VAL A 312 24.58 15.75 -8.66
CA VAL A 312 24.02 17.10 -8.76
C VAL A 312 23.93 17.52 -10.21
N LYS A 313 25.00 17.32 -11.00
CA LYS A 313 25.00 17.59 -12.44
C LYS A 313 23.84 16.90 -13.15
N MET A 314 23.66 15.61 -12.91
CA MET A 314 22.60 14.80 -13.50
C MET A 314 21.21 15.32 -13.11
N LYS A 315 20.97 15.61 -11.83
CA LYS A 315 19.68 16.09 -11.34
C LYS A 315 19.36 17.48 -11.88
N VAL A 316 20.31 18.42 -11.85
CA VAL A 316 20.14 19.76 -12.42
C VAL A 316 19.80 19.68 -13.91
N SER A 317 20.55 18.90 -14.69
CA SER A 317 20.27 18.73 -16.12
C SER A 317 18.84 18.22 -16.36
N LYS A 318 18.44 17.15 -15.65
CA LYS A 318 17.09 16.59 -15.74
C LYS A 318 16.00 17.62 -15.38
N ILE A 319 16.22 18.43 -14.35
CA ILE A 319 15.25 19.45 -13.93
C ILE A 319 15.12 20.54 -15.00
N LEU A 320 16.23 21.02 -15.56
CA LEU A 320 16.22 22.06 -16.58
C LEU A 320 15.56 21.61 -17.89
N GLU A 321 15.79 20.36 -18.30
CA GLU A 321 15.15 19.74 -19.46
C GLU A 321 13.63 19.63 -19.30
N ASN A 322 13.12 19.49 -18.07
CA ASN A 322 11.70 19.23 -17.77
C ASN A 322 11.02 20.38 -17.01
N LYS A 323 11.56 21.60 -17.08
CA LYS A 323 11.09 22.75 -16.28
C LYS A 323 9.60 23.08 -16.43
N GLN A 324 9.02 22.87 -17.61
CA GLN A 324 7.58 23.12 -17.81
C GLN A 324 6.69 22.11 -17.10
N GLU A 325 7.22 20.91 -16.83
CA GLU A 325 6.51 19.88 -16.11
C GLU A 325 6.70 20.01 -14.60
N ILE A 326 7.85 20.47 -14.13
CA ILE A 326 8.17 20.48 -12.70
C ILE A 326 7.53 21.67 -11.98
N PHE A 327 7.53 22.84 -12.60
CA PHE A 327 7.26 24.11 -11.93
C PHE A 327 5.91 24.69 -12.32
N GLU A 328 5.08 24.96 -11.30
CA GLU A 328 3.78 25.64 -11.40
C GLU A 328 3.88 27.11 -10.98
#